data_AF-A0A6P1U742-F1
#
_entry.id   AF-A0A6P1U742-F1
#
_cell.length_a   1.000
_cell.length_b   1.000
_cell.length_c   1.000
_cell.angle_alpha   90.00
_cell.angle_beta   90.00
_cell.angle_gamma   90.00
#
_symmetry.space_group_name_H-M   'P 1'
#
loop_
_entity.id
_entity.type
_entity.pdbx_description
1 polymer ?
#
loop_
_entity_poly.entity_id
_entity_poly.type
_entity_poly.pdbx_seq_one_letter_code
_entity_poly.pdbx_strand_id
1 'polypeptide(L)'
;MLPLALFSGYFTLLASALLMTHQALDRQIQLLSSEIERASVEQYAQSVREYFDDQNRFAADLAQMIATPGYEYAKSFDLPNIYYQVSPLIGSSGYRFTRASVAWTGREASRDRMTQAQFFDAANNTCGAGAFNDAGSWCGSGDGYWWKHESRWKTSAALESARVDLTRTLSKFSAIFSLRNPYNFPGADVGLNPGDTVALYALMGAPATASACATSTGIFRFQGFEFDCSDLFIAASGAPVHYTYVDPYYIVVSGKTLEINSGGQQIVVSQEMLAD
;
A
#
# COMPACT_ATOMS: atom_id res chain seq x y z
N MET A 1 -10.72 78.72 1.93
CA MET A 1 -9.66 77.68 1.94
C MET A 1 -9.99 76.45 2.81
N LEU A 2 -10.92 76.53 3.77
CA LEU A 2 -11.41 75.37 4.54
C LEU A 2 -12.05 74.20 3.76
N PRO A 3 -12.79 74.40 2.65
CA PRO A 3 -13.51 73.28 2.01
C PRO A 3 -12.59 72.29 1.28
N LEU A 4 -11.46 72.74 0.71
CA LEU A 4 -10.54 71.83 0.00
C LEU A 4 -9.85 70.81 0.92
N ALA A 5 -9.51 71.21 2.15
CA ALA A 5 -8.86 70.32 3.11
C ALA A 5 -9.79 69.19 3.60
N LEU A 6 -11.09 69.49 3.77
CA LEU A 6 -12.09 68.50 4.16
C LEU A 6 -12.39 67.50 3.04
N PHE A 7 -12.47 67.96 1.78
CA PHE A 7 -12.62 67.08 0.62
C PHE A 7 -11.41 66.16 0.41
N SER A 8 -10.19 66.68 0.57
CA SER A 8 -8.96 65.86 0.48
C SER A 8 -8.90 64.80 1.57
N GLY A 9 -9.23 65.14 2.82
CA GLY A 9 -9.25 64.19 3.94
C GLY A 9 -10.26 63.07 3.73
N TYR A 10 -11.48 63.41 3.30
CA TYR A 10 -12.52 62.43 3.01
C TYR A 10 -12.12 61.47 1.87
N PHE A 11 -11.50 61.97 0.81
CA PHE A 11 -11.03 61.13 -0.29
C PHE A 11 -9.91 60.17 0.14
N THR A 12 -8.96 60.62 0.97
CA THR A 12 -7.89 59.75 1.50
C THR A 12 -8.43 58.65 2.43
N LEU A 13 -9.46 58.96 3.23
CA LEU A 13 -10.10 57.98 4.11
C LEU A 13 -10.88 56.93 3.29
N LEU A 14 -11.64 57.37 2.28
CA LEU A 14 -12.34 56.46 1.36
C LEU A 14 -11.37 55.58 0.57
N ALA A 15 -10.28 56.14 0.03
CA ALA A 15 -9.27 55.38 -0.69
C ALA A 15 -8.58 54.35 0.22
N SER A 16 -8.26 54.71 1.45
CA SER A 16 -7.67 53.80 2.44
C SER A 16 -8.63 52.69 2.85
N ALA A 17 -9.91 53.01 3.06
CA ALA A 17 -10.94 52.03 3.35
C ALA A 17 -11.12 51.04 2.19
N LEU A 18 -11.14 51.53 0.94
CA LEU A 18 -11.23 50.70 -0.26
C LEU A 18 -10.02 49.76 -0.37
N LEU A 19 -8.80 50.27 -0.17
CA LEU A 19 -7.56 49.48 -0.16
C LEU A 19 -7.60 48.38 0.91
N MET A 20 -8.05 48.69 2.13
CA MET A 20 -8.17 47.69 3.20
C MET A 20 -9.21 46.62 2.86
N THR A 21 -10.35 47.00 2.28
CA THR A 21 -11.37 46.03 1.85
C THR A 21 -10.87 45.13 0.72
N HIS A 22 -10.08 45.66 -0.22
CA HIS A 22 -9.48 44.88 -1.30
C HIS A 22 -8.47 43.87 -0.76
N GLN A 23 -7.56 44.31 0.12
CA GLN A 23 -6.61 43.41 0.78
C GLN A 23 -7.29 42.33 1.63
N ALA A 24 -8.39 42.65 2.30
CA ALA A 24 -9.16 41.68 3.08
C ALA A 24 -9.82 40.63 2.18
N LEU A 25 -10.41 41.05 1.05
CA LEU A 25 -10.98 40.15 0.05
C LEU A 25 -9.91 39.25 -0.58
N ASP A 26 -8.75 39.80 -0.96
CA ASP A 26 -7.64 39.04 -1.53
C ASP A 26 -7.15 37.97 -0.57
N ARG A 27 -7.04 38.29 0.73
CA ARG A 27 -6.70 37.31 1.77
C ARG A 27 -7.73 36.20 1.88
N GLN A 28 -9.02 36.51 1.82
CA GLN A 28 -10.07 35.49 1.86
C GLN A 28 -10.02 34.58 0.63
N ILE A 29 -9.81 35.15 -0.56
CA ILE A 29 -9.66 34.38 -1.80
C ILE A 29 -8.43 33.48 -1.73
N GLN A 30 -7.30 33.98 -1.22
CA GLN A 30 -6.08 33.18 -1.02
C GLN A 30 -6.30 32.02 -0.04
N LEU A 31 -6.99 32.26 1.08
CA LEU A 31 -7.31 31.21 2.04
C LEU A 31 -8.20 30.13 1.43
N LEU A 32 -9.26 30.54 0.72
CA LEU A 32 -10.19 29.60 0.08
C LEU A 32 -9.48 28.79 -1.03
N SER A 33 -8.63 29.43 -1.84
CA SER A 33 -7.81 28.72 -2.84
C SER A 33 -6.91 27.69 -2.17
N SER A 34 -6.23 28.09 -1.10
CA SER A 34 -5.36 27.23 -0.31
C SER A 34 -6.08 26.03 0.30
N GLU A 35 -7.33 26.20 0.73
CA GLU A 35 -8.19 25.11 1.23
C GLU A 35 -8.62 24.17 0.11
N ILE A 36 -9.01 24.70 -1.06
CA ILE A 36 -9.40 23.89 -2.23
C ILE A 36 -8.21 23.06 -2.73
N GLU A 37 -7.02 23.66 -2.81
CA GLU A 37 -5.77 23.01 -3.23
C GLU A 37 -5.43 21.85 -2.31
N ARG A 38 -5.46 22.10 -1.00
CA ARG A 38 -5.21 21.07 0.01
C ARG A 38 -6.24 19.96 -0.06
N ALA A 39 -7.53 20.31 -0.12
CA ALA A 39 -8.61 19.34 -0.21
C ALA A 39 -8.47 18.47 -1.46
N SER A 40 -8.07 19.05 -2.60
CA SER A 40 -7.89 18.30 -3.84
C SER A 40 -6.73 17.30 -3.74
N VAL A 41 -5.60 17.69 -3.14
CA VAL A 41 -4.49 16.75 -2.87
C VAL A 41 -4.93 15.65 -1.92
N GLU A 42 -5.66 15.98 -0.85
CA GLU A 42 -6.17 15.00 0.12
C GLU A 42 -7.17 14.00 -0.51
N GLN A 43 -8.06 14.47 -1.38
CA GLN A 43 -9.02 13.61 -2.09
C GLN A 43 -8.32 12.69 -3.10
N TYR A 44 -7.39 13.20 -3.91
CA TYR A 44 -6.57 12.35 -4.78
C TYR A 44 -5.74 11.34 -3.98
N ALA A 45 -5.14 11.77 -2.88
CA ALA A 45 -4.40 10.89 -1.98
C ALA A 45 -5.26 9.74 -1.45
N GLN A 46 -6.51 10.04 -1.07
CA GLN A 46 -7.46 9.03 -0.64
C GLN A 46 -7.78 8.05 -1.77
N SER A 47 -8.09 8.54 -2.97
CA SER A 47 -8.33 7.66 -4.14
C SER A 47 -7.12 6.81 -4.52
N VAL A 48 -5.90 7.36 -4.43
CA VAL A 48 -4.67 6.60 -4.69
C VAL A 48 -4.46 5.50 -3.64
N ARG A 49 -4.79 5.77 -2.38
CA ARG A 49 -4.74 4.76 -1.31
C ARG A 49 -5.77 3.66 -1.53
N GLU A 50 -7.02 4.02 -1.77
CA GLU A 50 -8.10 3.07 -2.08
C GLU A 50 -7.73 2.20 -3.29
N TYR A 51 -7.20 2.82 -4.35
CA TYR A 51 -6.74 2.10 -5.53
C TYR A 51 -5.64 1.10 -5.19
N PHE A 52 -4.67 1.50 -4.37
CA PHE A 52 -3.62 0.60 -3.89
C PHE A 52 -4.20 -0.53 -3.01
N ASP A 53 -5.23 -0.24 -2.22
CA ASP A 53 -5.92 -1.23 -1.39
C ASP A 53 -6.66 -2.27 -2.22
N ASP A 54 -7.33 -1.86 -3.30
CA ASP A 54 -8.10 -2.75 -4.17
C ASP A 54 -7.22 -3.51 -5.18
N GLN A 55 -6.23 -2.83 -5.76
CA GLN A 55 -5.44 -3.38 -6.88
C GLN A 55 -4.10 -3.96 -6.43
N ASN A 56 -3.72 -3.74 -5.16
CA ASN A 56 -2.42 -4.09 -4.59
C ASN A 56 -1.22 -3.57 -5.41
N ARG A 57 -1.42 -2.45 -6.11
CA ARG A 57 -0.42 -1.72 -6.90
C ARG A 57 -0.88 -0.28 -7.07
N PHE A 58 0.06 0.64 -7.24
CA PHE A 58 -0.27 1.99 -7.63
C PHE A 58 -0.61 2.06 -9.12
N ALA A 59 -1.50 2.97 -9.52
CA ALA A 59 -1.71 3.30 -10.93
C ALA A 59 -0.44 3.92 -11.52
N ALA A 60 -0.15 3.72 -12.80
CA ALA A 60 1.02 4.32 -13.44
C ALA A 60 0.92 5.86 -13.50
N ASP A 61 -0.31 6.36 -13.67
CA ASP A 61 -0.66 7.77 -13.65
C ASP A 61 -2.10 7.98 -13.16
N LEU A 62 -2.50 9.24 -12.93
CA LEU A 62 -3.86 9.59 -12.51
C LEU A 62 -4.91 9.26 -13.57
N ALA A 63 -4.55 9.31 -14.86
CA ALA A 63 -5.50 9.02 -15.94
C ALA A 63 -5.89 7.54 -15.95
N GLN A 64 -4.93 6.65 -15.72
CA GLN A 64 -5.19 5.21 -15.55
C GLN A 64 -6.07 4.95 -14.33
N MET A 65 -5.81 5.63 -13.20
CA MET A 65 -6.65 5.51 -12.00
C MET A 65 -8.09 5.94 -12.31
N ILE A 66 -8.27 7.13 -12.88
CA ILE A 66 -9.59 7.70 -13.23
C ILE A 66 -10.35 6.82 -14.23
N ALA A 67 -9.65 6.14 -15.15
CA ALA A 67 -10.25 5.23 -16.12
C ALA A 67 -10.70 3.88 -15.51
N THR A 68 -10.34 3.61 -14.25
CA THR A 68 -10.72 2.36 -13.56
C THR A 68 -12.13 2.50 -12.97
N PRO A 69 -13.03 1.52 -13.18
CA PRO A 69 -14.38 1.57 -12.63
C PRO A 69 -14.38 1.78 -11.11
N GLY A 70 -15.15 2.76 -10.63
CA GLY A 70 -15.24 3.15 -9.22
C GLY A 70 -14.34 4.32 -8.82
N TYR A 71 -13.43 4.77 -9.69
CA TYR A 71 -12.46 5.84 -9.43
C TYR A 71 -12.67 7.09 -10.31
N GLU A 72 -13.73 7.13 -11.10
CA GLU A 72 -14.03 8.22 -12.04
C GLU A 72 -14.22 9.56 -11.32
N TYR A 73 -14.68 9.51 -10.07
CA TYR A 73 -14.92 10.67 -9.22
C TYR A 73 -13.66 11.49 -8.94
N ALA A 74 -12.47 10.85 -9.00
CA ALA A 74 -11.19 11.53 -8.75
C ALA A 74 -10.93 12.67 -9.76
N LYS A 75 -11.52 12.59 -10.96
CA LYS A 75 -11.45 13.66 -11.97
C LYS A 75 -12.03 14.99 -11.49
N SER A 76 -12.97 14.96 -10.54
CA SER A 76 -13.60 16.18 -10.01
C SER A 76 -12.65 17.04 -9.16
N PHE A 77 -11.51 16.48 -8.75
CA PHE A 77 -10.50 17.16 -7.94
C PHE A 77 -9.31 17.66 -8.76
N ASP A 78 -9.38 17.54 -10.09
CA ASP A 78 -8.29 17.96 -10.97
C ASP A 78 -8.04 19.47 -10.88
N LEU A 79 -6.83 19.83 -10.46
CA LEU A 79 -6.36 21.20 -10.41
C LEU A 79 -5.12 21.35 -11.28
N PRO A 80 -4.90 22.54 -11.86
CA PRO A 80 -3.64 22.85 -12.50
C PRO A 80 -2.47 22.61 -11.55
N ASN A 81 -1.41 21.98 -12.07
CA ASN A 81 -0.18 21.65 -11.33
C ASN A 81 -0.35 20.62 -10.20
N ILE A 82 -1.36 19.76 -10.28
CA ILE A 82 -1.32 18.48 -9.57
C ILE A 82 -0.33 17.57 -10.28
N TYR A 83 0.60 17.04 -9.51
CA TYR A 83 1.58 16.06 -9.95
C TYR A 83 1.33 14.74 -9.27
N TYR A 84 1.56 13.68 -10.02
CA TYR A 84 1.51 12.33 -9.53
C TYR A 84 2.72 11.56 -10.02
N GLN A 85 3.36 10.84 -9.13
CA GLN A 85 4.47 9.96 -9.48
C GLN A 85 4.43 8.68 -8.68
N VAL A 86 4.76 7.58 -9.35
CA VAL A 86 5.02 6.28 -8.75
C VAL A 86 6.48 5.96 -8.92
N SER A 87 7.12 5.52 -7.84
CA SER A 87 8.51 5.10 -7.87
C SER A 87 8.62 3.71 -8.49
N PRO A 88 9.76 3.38 -9.11
CA PRO A 88 10.14 1.98 -9.28
C PRO A 88 10.30 1.31 -7.90
N LEU A 89 10.64 0.03 -7.91
CA LEU A 89 10.91 -0.73 -6.70
C LEU A 89 12.20 -0.22 -6.02
N ILE A 90 12.07 0.40 -4.85
CA ILE A 90 13.15 0.98 -4.05
C ILE A 90 13.69 -0.06 -3.07
N GLY A 91 15.01 -0.20 -2.98
CA GLY A 91 15.67 -1.02 -1.96
C GLY A 91 15.75 -0.31 -0.60
N SER A 92 15.36 -1.00 0.46
CA SER A 92 15.61 -0.61 1.87
C SER A 92 16.35 -1.74 2.60
N SER A 93 16.82 -1.47 3.82
CA SER A 93 17.64 -2.39 4.64
C SER A 93 16.99 -3.75 4.95
N GLY A 94 15.68 -3.91 4.74
CA GLY A 94 14.99 -5.21 4.89
C GLY A 94 14.02 -5.56 3.75
N TYR A 95 13.40 -4.56 3.13
CA TYR A 95 12.33 -4.74 2.16
C TYR A 95 12.55 -3.90 0.92
N ARG A 96 11.94 -4.33 -0.17
CA ARG A 96 11.76 -3.51 -1.36
C ARG A 96 10.35 -2.98 -1.39
N PHE A 97 10.19 -1.71 -1.76
CA PHE A 97 8.89 -1.05 -1.73
C PHE A 97 8.72 -0.12 -2.91
N THR A 98 7.47 0.13 -3.30
CA THR A 98 7.13 1.23 -4.20
C THR A 98 6.48 2.34 -3.39
N ARG A 99 6.51 3.56 -3.91
CA ARG A 99 5.76 4.67 -3.35
C ARG A 99 5.00 5.42 -4.42
N ALA A 100 3.87 5.98 -4.04
CA ALA A 100 3.16 6.97 -4.81
C ALA A 100 3.14 8.30 -4.06
N SER A 101 3.10 9.39 -4.81
CA SER A 101 2.87 10.72 -4.25
C SER A 101 1.96 11.53 -5.15
N VAL A 102 1.06 12.28 -4.50
CA VAL A 102 0.25 13.33 -5.10
C VAL A 102 0.77 14.64 -4.53
N ALA A 103 1.02 15.63 -5.38
CA ALA A 103 1.51 16.92 -4.95
C ALA A 103 0.88 18.05 -5.74
N TRP A 104 0.80 19.22 -5.12
CA TRP A 104 0.42 20.47 -5.75
C TRP A 104 1.46 21.55 -5.39
N THR A 105 1.95 22.29 -6.37
CA THR A 105 3.14 23.16 -6.25
C THR A 105 2.89 24.63 -6.58
N GLY A 106 1.66 25.13 -6.44
CA GLY A 106 1.28 26.45 -6.94
C GLY A 106 1.38 27.62 -5.96
N ARG A 107 2.05 27.48 -4.80
CA ARG A 107 1.98 28.48 -3.73
C ARG A 107 2.89 29.72 -3.91
N GLU A 108 3.81 29.74 -4.86
CA GLU A 108 4.70 30.89 -5.06
C GLU A 108 4.57 31.55 -6.43
N ALA A 109 4.37 32.87 -6.41
CA ALA A 109 4.61 33.76 -7.55
C ALA A 109 6.11 34.08 -7.74
N SER A 110 6.97 33.73 -6.77
CA SER A 110 8.40 34.10 -6.71
C SER A 110 9.37 33.01 -7.17
N ARG A 111 8.99 31.73 -7.09
CA ARG A 111 9.68 30.63 -7.75
C ARG A 111 8.88 30.29 -8.98
N ASP A 112 9.51 30.32 -10.15
CA ASP A 112 8.93 29.73 -11.37
C ASP A 112 8.32 28.39 -11.00
N ARG A 113 7.03 28.21 -11.34
CA ARG A 113 6.23 27.03 -10.98
C ARG A 113 7.09 25.78 -11.14
N MET A 114 7.40 25.13 -10.02
CA MET A 114 8.27 23.97 -10.00
C MET A 114 7.65 22.90 -10.90
N THR A 115 8.39 22.44 -11.90
CA THR A 115 7.94 21.32 -12.75
C THR A 115 7.83 20.04 -11.92
N GLN A 116 7.06 19.07 -12.40
CA GLN A 116 6.97 17.76 -11.77
C GLN A 116 8.36 17.15 -11.52
N ALA A 117 9.25 17.21 -12.53
CA ALA A 117 10.59 16.65 -12.42
C ALA A 117 11.41 17.33 -11.32
N GLN A 118 11.32 18.65 -11.20
CA GLN A 118 12.00 19.39 -10.13
C GLN A 118 11.43 19.02 -8.75
N PHE A 119 10.11 18.88 -8.61
CA PHE A 119 9.48 18.54 -7.33
C PHE A 119 9.94 17.19 -6.77
N PHE A 120 10.14 16.21 -7.64
CA PHE A 120 10.57 14.87 -7.28
C PHE A 120 12.10 14.66 -7.28
N ASP A 121 12.87 15.72 -7.55
CA ASP A 121 14.33 15.69 -7.54
C ASP A 121 14.90 15.63 -6.11
N ALA A 122 16.14 15.17 -5.99
CA ALA A 122 16.86 15.05 -4.73
C ALA A 122 17.04 16.40 -4.01
N ALA A 123 17.17 17.51 -4.77
CA ALA A 123 17.30 18.84 -4.21
C ALA A 123 16.05 19.32 -3.43
N ASN A 124 14.89 18.71 -3.69
CA ASN A 124 13.62 19.04 -3.05
C ASN A 124 13.13 17.98 -2.07
N ASN A 125 13.96 16.98 -1.75
CA ASN A 125 13.67 16.01 -0.71
C ASN A 125 13.96 16.61 0.68
N THR A 126 12.92 16.88 1.46
CA THR A 126 13.05 17.57 2.76
C THR A 126 13.40 16.65 3.93
N CYS A 127 13.39 15.32 3.76
CA CYS A 127 13.66 14.38 4.86
C CYS A 127 14.75 13.34 4.55
N GLY A 128 15.56 13.55 3.52
CA GLY A 128 16.67 12.66 3.20
C GLY A 128 17.47 13.11 1.99
N ALA A 129 18.47 12.30 1.64
CA ALA A 129 19.19 12.41 0.39
C ALA A 129 18.54 11.51 -0.69
N GLY A 130 18.73 11.88 -1.95
CA GLY A 130 18.22 11.13 -3.10
C GLY A 130 16.84 11.62 -3.56
N ALA A 131 16.51 11.24 -4.79
CA ALA A 131 15.28 11.61 -5.47
C ALA A 131 14.11 10.71 -5.05
N PHE A 132 12.92 11.04 -5.52
CA PHE A 132 11.71 10.29 -5.21
C PHE A 132 11.82 8.78 -5.56
N ASN A 133 12.51 8.48 -6.66
CA ASN A 133 12.60 7.16 -7.27
C ASN A 133 13.60 6.20 -6.60
N ASP A 134 14.54 6.70 -5.79
CA ASP A 134 15.65 5.92 -5.23
C ASP A 134 15.86 6.13 -3.73
N ALA A 135 15.37 7.24 -3.15
CA ALA A 135 15.56 7.52 -1.74
C ALA A 135 14.77 6.58 -0.81
N GLY A 136 15.45 5.99 0.17
CA GLY A 136 14.83 5.18 1.23
C GLY A 136 13.84 5.98 2.10
N SER A 137 14.04 7.29 2.22
CA SER A 137 13.13 8.27 2.83
C SER A 137 12.99 9.47 1.91
N TRP A 138 11.75 9.88 1.62
CA TRP A 138 11.46 11.04 0.79
C TRP A 138 10.26 11.81 1.34
N CYS A 139 10.38 13.13 1.33
CA CYS A 139 9.34 14.08 1.70
C CYS A 139 9.36 15.19 0.66
N GLY A 140 8.17 15.60 0.21
CA GLY A 140 8.06 16.66 -0.79
C GLY A 140 8.61 18.00 -0.29
N SER A 141 8.76 18.94 -1.22
CA SER A 141 9.15 20.31 -0.88
C SER A 141 8.19 20.93 0.14
N GLY A 142 8.69 21.86 0.95
CA GLY A 142 7.86 22.69 1.82
C GLY A 142 6.97 23.66 1.06
N ASP A 143 7.27 23.90 -0.22
CA ASP A 143 6.57 24.83 -1.10
C ASP A 143 5.39 24.13 -1.79
N GLY A 144 4.35 23.77 -1.02
CA GLY A 144 3.14 23.16 -1.56
C GLY A 144 2.43 22.18 -0.63
N TYR A 145 1.47 21.47 -1.19
CA TYR A 145 0.78 20.37 -0.52
C TYR A 145 1.21 19.07 -1.16
N TRP A 146 1.54 18.08 -0.34
CA TRP A 146 1.87 16.77 -0.87
C TRP A 146 1.43 15.68 0.09
N TRP A 147 1.23 14.51 -0.50
CA TRP A 147 0.94 13.29 0.19
C TRP A 147 1.80 12.18 -0.39
N LYS A 148 2.10 11.18 0.43
CA LYS A 148 2.86 10.00 0.05
C LYS A 148 2.20 8.75 0.61
N HIS A 149 2.28 7.66 -0.14
CA HIS A 149 2.00 6.31 0.35
C HIS A 149 3.08 5.35 -0.10
N GLU A 150 3.42 4.40 0.75
CA GLU A 150 4.50 3.44 0.49
C GLU A 150 3.95 2.03 0.71
N SER A 151 4.23 1.11 -0.21
CA SER A 151 3.75 -0.27 -0.11
C SER A 151 4.24 -0.97 1.16
N ARG A 152 5.40 -0.55 1.68
CA ARG A 152 5.99 -1.10 2.93
C ARG A 152 5.12 -0.92 4.18
N TRP A 153 4.15 0.00 4.16
CA TRP A 153 3.25 0.18 5.30
C TRP A 153 2.33 -1.02 5.52
N LYS A 154 2.09 -1.84 4.48
CA LYS A 154 1.33 -3.08 4.59
C LYS A 154 2.18 -4.31 4.86
N THR A 155 3.49 -4.25 4.65
CA THR A 155 4.37 -5.43 4.75
C THR A 155 4.22 -6.15 6.08
N SER A 156 4.29 -5.45 7.22
CA SER A 156 4.15 -6.09 8.54
C SER A 156 2.79 -6.76 8.73
N ALA A 157 1.70 -6.11 8.30
CA ALA A 157 0.36 -6.68 8.38
C ALA A 157 0.19 -7.89 7.45
N ALA A 158 0.77 -7.85 6.25
CA ALA A 158 0.77 -8.96 5.30
C ALA A 158 1.56 -10.17 5.82
N LEU A 159 2.72 -9.94 6.42
CA LEU A 159 3.52 -11.00 7.05
C LEU A 159 2.81 -11.60 8.26
N GLU A 160 2.15 -10.78 9.08
CA GLU A 160 1.39 -11.27 10.23
C GLU A 160 0.15 -12.06 9.81
N SER A 161 -0.60 -11.57 8.81
CA SER A 161 -1.73 -12.31 8.23
C SER A 161 -1.28 -13.69 7.72
N ALA A 162 -0.15 -13.76 7.01
CA ALA A 162 0.39 -15.03 6.54
C ALA A 162 0.77 -15.96 7.71
N ARG A 163 1.31 -15.45 8.82
CA ARG A 163 1.60 -16.25 10.02
C ARG A 163 0.34 -16.82 10.66
N VAL A 164 -0.73 -16.03 10.73
CA VAL A 164 -2.04 -16.48 11.25
C VAL A 164 -2.60 -17.61 10.38
N ASP A 165 -2.58 -17.45 9.05
CA ASP A 165 -3.04 -18.47 8.11
C ASP A 165 -2.26 -19.79 8.27
N LEU A 166 -0.93 -19.71 8.37
CA LEU A 166 -0.07 -20.87 8.56
C LEU A 166 -0.24 -21.52 9.93
N THR A 167 -0.42 -20.73 11.00
CA THR A 167 -0.68 -21.25 12.35
C THR A 167 -2.00 -22.01 12.40
N ARG A 168 -3.05 -21.48 11.77
CA ARG A 168 -4.33 -22.16 11.66
C ARG A 168 -4.19 -23.50 10.93
N THR A 169 -3.47 -23.51 9.81
CA THR A 169 -3.16 -24.74 9.06
C THR A 169 -2.42 -25.75 9.93
N LEU A 170 -1.39 -25.30 10.67
CA LEU A 170 -0.59 -26.13 11.56
C LEU A 170 -1.40 -26.73 12.71
N SER A 171 -2.37 -25.99 13.26
CA SER A 171 -3.28 -26.49 14.30
C SER A 171 -4.09 -27.71 13.85
N LYS A 172 -4.44 -27.79 12.56
CA LYS A 172 -5.13 -28.95 11.99
C LYS A 172 -4.21 -30.16 11.90
N PHE A 173 -2.94 -29.95 11.54
CA PHE A 173 -1.93 -31.00 11.59
C PHE A 173 -1.65 -31.49 13.02
N SER A 174 -1.66 -30.60 14.00
CA SER A 174 -1.57 -30.98 15.41
C SER A 174 -2.72 -31.91 15.84
N ALA A 175 -3.94 -31.62 15.37
CA ALA A 175 -5.08 -32.48 15.63
C ALA A 175 -4.97 -33.83 14.90
N ILE A 176 -4.48 -33.85 13.65
CA ILE A 176 -4.16 -35.09 12.93
C ILE A 176 -3.17 -35.94 13.73
N PHE A 177 -2.06 -35.34 14.16
CA PHE A 177 -1.04 -36.03 14.95
C PHE A 177 -1.64 -36.67 16.20
N SER A 178 -2.41 -35.90 16.98
CA SER A 178 -3.02 -36.35 18.24
C SER A 178 -4.08 -37.45 18.09
N LEU A 179 -4.72 -37.59 16.92
CA LEU A 179 -5.73 -38.63 16.68
C LEU A 179 -5.17 -39.89 16.00
N ARG A 180 -3.97 -39.83 15.43
CA ARG A 180 -3.37 -40.99 14.76
C ARG A 180 -2.69 -41.93 15.75
N ASN A 181 -2.80 -43.23 15.48
CA ASN A 181 -2.04 -44.27 16.14
C ASN A 181 -1.24 -45.07 15.08
N PRO A 182 0.10 -45.08 15.11
CA PRO A 182 0.96 -44.34 16.05
C PRO A 182 0.89 -42.82 15.82
N TYR A 183 1.20 -42.02 16.85
CA TYR A 183 1.28 -40.56 16.77
C TYR A 183 2.35 -40.14 15.75
N ASN A 184 1.93 -39.81 14.53
CA ASN A 184 2.81 -39.42 13.45
C ASN A 184 2.17 -38.39 12.53
N PHE A 185 2.99 -37.48 12.01
CA PHE A 185 2.59 -36.62 10.92
C PHE A 185 2.47 -37.41 9.62
N PRO A 186 1.53 -37.03 8.72
CA PRO A 186 1.40 -37.65 7.40
C PRO A 186 2.68 -37.50 6.57
N GLY A 187 3.26 -38.61 6.15
CA GLY A 187 4.53 -38.65 5.43
C GLY A 187 4.55 -39.84 4.48
N ALA A 188 5.13 -40.95 4.94
CA ALA A 188 5.22 -42.18 4.16
C ALA A 188 3.86 -42.71 3.67
N ASP A 189 2.79 -42.51 4.44
CA ASP A 189 1.42 -42.91 4.09
C ASP A 189 0.80 -42.09 2.96
N VAL A 190 1.36 -40.91 2.69
CA VAL A 190 1.00 -40.06 1.55
C VAL A 190 2.13 -39.99 0.53
N GLY A 191 3.08 -40.92 0.59
CA GLY A 191 4.16 -41.06 -0.38
C GLY A 191 5.28 -40.01 -0.27
N LEU A 192 5.42 -39.35 0.88
CA LEU A 192 6.48 -38.37 1.14
C LEU A 192 7.65 -39.00 1.91
N ASN A 193 8.86 -38.60 1.54
CA ASN A 193 10.10 -38.89 2.24
C ASN A 193 10.57 -37.68 3.06
N PRO A 194 11.37 -37.87 4.12
CA PRO A 194 12.06 -36.79 4.82
C PRO A 194 12.74 -35.80 3.87
N GLY A 195 12.41 -34.51 4.00
CA GLY A 195 12.88 -33.41 3.16
C GLY A 195 11.97 -33.07 1.96
N ASP A 196 10.95 -33.87 1.68
CA ASP A 196 10.01 -33.58 0.59
C ASP A 196 9.14 -32.36 0.95
N THR A 197 9.03 -31.44 0.00
CA THR A 197 8.13 -30.28 0.06
C THR A 197 7.08 -30.40 -1.03
N VAL A 198 5.81 -30.31 -0.65
CA VAL A 198 4.66 -30.42 -1.57
C VAL A 198 3.64 -29.33 -1.27
N ALA A 199 2.96 -28.82 -2.30
CA ALA A 199 1.86 -27.89 -2.11
C ALA A 199 0.66 -28.60 -1.47
N LEU A 200 0.07 -28.01 -0.42
CA LEU A 200 -1.03 -28.62 0.32
C LEU A 200 -2.24 -28.91 -0.57
N TYR A 201 -2.56 -28.03 -1.52
CA TYR A 201 -3.66 -28.28 -2.45
C TYR A 201 -3.48 -29.61 -3.22
N ALA A 202 -2.24 -29.97 -3.56
CA ALA A 202 -1.96 -31.19 -4.30
C ALA A 202 -2.14 -32.44 -3.43
N LEU A 203 -1.72 -32.38 -2.16
CA LEU A 203 -1.97 -33.45 -1.19
C LEU A 203 -3.46 -33.69 -0.93
N MET A 204 -4.27 -32.65 -1.01
CA MET A 204 -5.71 -32.70 -0.70
C MET A 204 -6.60 -32.86 -1.93
N GLY A 205 -6.03 -32.94 -3.14
CA GLY A 205 -6.78 -33.01 -4.39
C GLY A 205 -7.59 -31.74 -4.70
N ALA A 206 -7.17 -30.59 -4.17
CA ALA A 206 -7.81 -29.31 -4.38
C ALA A 206 -7.31 -28.62 -5.67
N PRO A 207 -8.07 -27.65 -6.23
CA PRO A 207 -7.63 -26.87 -7.37
C PRO A 207 -6.30 -26.14 -7.10
N ALA A 208 -5.45 -26.03 -8.11
CA ALA A 208 -4.09 -25.50 -7.99
C ALA A 208 -3.99 -23.98 -7.75
N THR A 209 -5.11 -23.26 -7.73
CA THR A 209 -5.15 -21.79 -7.55
C THR A 209 -6.17 -21.40 -6.50
N ALA A 210 -5.88 -20.33 -5.77
CA ALA A 210 -6.77 -19.78 -4.75
C ALA A 210 -8.15 -19.40 -5.33
N SER A 211 -8.18 -18.80 -6.53
CA SER A 211 -9.42 -18.41 -7.21
C SER A 211 -10.29 -19.62 -7.58
N ALA A 212 -9.69 -20.67 -8.16
CA ALA A 212 -10.43 -21.88 -8.49
C ALA A 212 -10.91 -22.61 -7.22
N CYS A 213 -10.08 -22.62 -6.17
CA CYS A 213 -10.45 -23.17 -4.88
C CYS A 213 -11.68 -22.45 -4.31
N ALA A 214 -11.68 -21.11 -4.30
CA ALA A 214 -12.78 -20.30 -3.76
C ALA A 214 -14.12 -20.53 -4.47
N THR A 215 -14.10 -20.96 -5.74
CA THR A 215 -15.32 -21.30 -6.50
C THR A 215 -15.80 -22.75 -6.31
N SER A 216 -14.98 -23.61 -5.72
CA SER A 216 -15.36 -25.00 -5.41
C SER A 216 -16.15 -25.09 -4.10
N THR A 217 -16.69 -26.27 -3.75
CA THR A 217 -17.42 -26.50 -2.48
C THR A 217 -16.58 -26.31 -1.20
N GLY A 218 -15.36 -25.78 -1.32
CA GLY A 218 -14.64 -25.06 -0.27
C GLY A 218 -14.04 -25.91 0.84
N ILE A 219 -14.39 -27.20 0.93
CA ILE A 219 -13.93 -28.11 1.97
C ILE A 219 -13.28 -29.34 1.33
N PHE A 220 -12.03 -29.58 1.67
CA PHE A 220 -11.20 -30.71 1.25
C PHE A 220 -10.87 -31.56 2.47
N ARG A 221 -11.04 -32.88 2.35
CA ARG A 221 -10.79 -33.79 3.46
C ARG A 221 -9.45 -34.47 3.30
N PHE A 222 -8.61 -34.36 4.32
CA PHE A 222 -7.30 -34.99 4.39
C PHE A 222 -7.14 -35.68 5.74
N GLN A 223 -6.88 -37.00 5.71
CA GLN A 223 -6.75 -37.82 6.92
C GLN A 223 -7.94 -37.67 7.91
N GLY A 224 -9.15 -37.46 7.38
CA GLY A 224 -10.37 -37.26 8.17
C GLY A 224 -10.60 -35.83 8.66
N PHE A 225 -9.68 -34.89 8.42
CA PHE A 225 -9.80 -33.49 8.79
C PHE A 225 -10.19 -32.62 7.61
N GLU A 226 -10.97 -31.58 7.89
CA GLU A 226 -11.47 -30.64 6.90
C GLU A 226 -10.54 -29.42 6.78
N PHE A 227 -10.11 -29.16 5.56
CA PHE A 227 -9.32 -28.01 5.14
C PHE A 227 -10.12 -27.18 4.17
N ASP A 228 -10.05 -25.86 4.33
CA ASP A 228 -10.65 -24.91 3.43
C ASP A 228 -9.59 -24.22 2.57
N CYS A 229 -10.02 -23.42 1.60
CA CYS A 229 -9.10 -22.72 0.72
C CYS A 229 -8.13 -21.79 1.46
N SER A 230 -8.52 -21.23 2.60
CA SER A 230 -7.63 -20.41 3.42
C SER A 230 -6.54 -21.22 4.13
N ASP A 231 -6.63 -22.56 4.19
CA ASP A 231 -5.56 -23.41 4.75
C ASP A 231 -4.57 -23.79 3.65
N LEU A 232 -5.04 -23.81 2.40
CA LEU A 232 -4.27 -24.25 1.23
C LEU A 232 -3.53 -23.10 0.56
N PHE A 233 -4.01 -21.87 0.76
CA PHE A 233 -3.45 -20.65 0.17
C PHE A 233 -3.38 -19.53 1.20
N ILE A 234 -2.30 -18.75 1.17
CA ILE A 234 -2.20 -17.52 1.95
C ILE A 234 -3.20 -16.51 1.39
N ALA A 235 -4.12 -16.00 2.21
CA ALA A 235 -5.22 -15.17 1.73
C ALA A 235 -4.73 -13.90 1.01
N ALA A 236 -3.69 -13.26 1.57
CA ALA A 236 -3.15 -12.00 1.05
C ALA A 236 -2.41 -12.14 -0.29
N SER A 237 -1.82 -13.30 -0.59
CA SER A 237 -1.02 -13.51 -1.81
C SER A 237 -1.62 -14.47 -2.82
N GLY A 238 -2.60 -15.28 -2.40
CA GLY A 238 -3.08 -16.42 -3.18
C GLY A 238 -2.01 -17.49 -3.41
N ALA A 239 -0.84 -17.38 -2.77
CA ALA A 239 0.25 -18.33 -2.94
C ALA A 239 -0.07 -19.65 -2.21
N PRO A 240 0.29 -20.81 -2.80
CA PRO A 240 0.10 -22.09 -2.14
C PRO A 240 0.86 -22.18 -0.82
N VAL A 241 0.20 -22.73 0.18
CA VAL A 241 0.86 -23.25 1.39
C VAL A 241 1.53 -24.57 1.04
N HIS A 242 2.79 -24.70 1.41
CA HIS A 242 3.62 -25.88 1.20
C HIS A 242 3.82 -26.61 2.52
N TYR A 243 3.65 -27.92 2.47
CA TYR A 243 3.96 -28.84 3.54
C TYR A 243 5.32 -29.46 3.29
N THR A 244 6.22 -29.33 4.25
CA THR A 244 7.53 -29.98 4.25
C THR A 244 7.53 -31.04 5.34
N TYR A 245 7.68 -32.29 4.92
CA TYR A 245 7.79 -33.42 5.82
C TYR A 245 9.25 -33.56 6.22
N VAL A 246 9.59 -33.35 7.50
CA VAL A 246 10.97 -33.52 7.97
C VAL A 246 11.15 -34.92 8.54
N ASP A 247 10.30 -35.31 9.47
CA ASP A 247 10.25 -36.66 10.04
C ASP A 247 8.85 -36.93 10.64
N PRO A 248 8.57 -38.14 11.19
CA PRO A 248 7.25 -38.45 11.75
C PRO A 248 6.77 -37.52 12.88
N TYR A 249 7.66 -36.76 13.50
CA TYR A 249 7.41 -35.87 14.64
C TYR A 249 7.72 -34.40 14.33
N TYR A 250 8.16 -34.08 13.10
CA TYR A 250 8.51 -32.71 12.72
C TYR A 250 8.04 -32.35 11.31
N ILE A 251 7.28 -31.27 11.21
CA ILE A 251 6.78 -30.71 9.95
C ILE A 251 6.96 -29.21 9.90
N VAL A 252 7.03 -28.68 8.68
CA VAL A 252 7.05 -27.23 8.41
C VAL A 252 5.97 -26.90 7.39
N VAL A 253 5.14 -25.89 7.69
CA VAL A 253 4.23 -25.28 6.72
C VAL A 253 4.78 -23.92 6.32
N SER A 254 4.78 -23.61 5.03
CA SER A 254 5.34 -22.35 4.53
C SER A 254 4.59 -21.80 3.34
N GLY A 255 4.71 -20.50 3.08
CA GLY A 255 4.15 -19.90 1.88
C GLY A 255 4.76 -18.55 1.57
N LYS A 256 4.64 -18.15 0.30
CA LYS A 256 5.19 -16.89 -0.22
C LYS A 256 4.20 -15.75 -0.03
N THR A 257 4.70 -14.57 0.33
CA THR A 257 3.91 -13.33 0.33
C THR A 257 4.18 -12.52 -0.95
N LEU A 258 3.40 -11.46 -1.16
CA LEU A 258 3.65 -10.51 -2.26
C LEU A 258 4.78 -9.53 -1.93
N GLU A 259 5.24 -9.53 -0.68
CA GLU A 259 6.29 -8.65 -0.17
C GLU A 259 7.65 -9.12 -0.67
N ILE A 260 8.49 -8.17 -1.10
CA ILE A 260 9.79 -8.46 -1.70
C ILE A 260 10.90 -8.05 -0.72
N ASN A 261 11.85 -8.95 -0.48
CA ASN A 261 13.03 -8.67 0.34
C ASN A 261 14.04 -7.77 -0.40
N SER A 262 15.08 -7.32 0.31
CA SER A 262 16.17 -6.52 -0.29
C SER A 262 16.86 -7.22 -1.48
N GLY A 263 16.90 -8.54 -1.50
CA GLY A 263 17.44 -9.38 -2.59
C GLY A 263 16.54 -9.49 -3.83
N GLY A 264 15.32 -8.94 -3.82
CA GLY A 264 14.39 -9.02 -4.95
C GLY A 264 13.56 -10.31 -4.99
N GLN A 265 13.56 -11.09 -3.92
CA GLN A 265 12.79 -12.33 -3.79
C GLN A 265 11.56 -12.10 -2.92
N GLN A 266 10.47 -12.83 -3.21
CA GLN A 266 9.31 -12.88 -2.32
C GLN A 266 9.70 -13.42 -0.95
N ILE A 267 9.14 -12.82 0.09
CA ILE A 267 9.37 -13.28 1.46
C ILE A 267 8.59 -14.57 1.69
N VAL A 268 9.29 -15.59 2.19
CA VAL A 268 8.68 -16.84 2.64
C VAL A 268 8.41 -16.73 4.13
N VAL A 269 7.18 -16.99 4.54
CA VAL A 269 6.80 -17.17 5.93
C VAL A 269 6.68 -18.67 6.18
N SER A 270 7.23 -19.14 7.30
CA SER A 270 7.13 -20.53 7.74
C SER A 270 6.64 -20.60 9.17
N GLN A 271 5.94 -21.69 9.48
CA GLN A 271 5.58 -22.13 10.82
C GLN A 271 5.92 -23.61 10.93
N GLU A 272 6.33 -24.06 12.11
CA GLU A 272 6.84 -25.40 12.31
C GLU A 272 6.24 -26.04 13.55
N MET A 273 6.10 -27.36 13.53
CA MET A 273 5.61 -28.12 14.67
C MET A 273 6.53 -29.32 14.90
N LEU A 274 7.17 -29.33 16.06
CA LEU A 274 7.82 -30.51 16.64
C LEU A 274 6.87 -31.10 17.69
N ALA A 275 6.59 -32.39 17.58
CA ALA A 275 5.83 -33.12 18.58
C ALA A 275 6.79 -33.68 19.63
N ASP A 276 6.62 -33.22 20.88
CA ASP A 276 7.31 -33.74 22.07
C ASP A 276 6.58 -34.95 22.68
#